data_AF-A0A1B8NV20-F1
#
_entry.id   AF-A0A1B8NV20-F1
#
_cell.length_a   1.000
_cell.length_b   1.000
_cell.length_c   1.000
_cell.angle_alpha   90.00
_cell.angle_beta   90.00
_cell.angle_gamma   90.00
#
_symmetry.space_group_name_H-M   'P 1'
#
loop_
_entity.id
_entity.type
_entity.pdbx_description
1 polymer ?
#
loop_
_entity_poly.entity_id
_entity_poly.type
_entity_poly.pdbx_seq_one_letter_code
_entity_poly.pdbx_strand_id
1 'polypeptide(L)'
;MYRLPSRYGAYAISLAGLVVCLLGLALLHAWPWGLGVLAFGLLAALGTHDLFQHHHTVSRNYPILAHLRYWLESIGPEIRQYFIQSDTEERPFSREQRSLVYRRAKNTIDKQPFGSQRDMQAPGYEWMNHSLAPTRIEDHDFRIVIGADRPRPYSASVFNISAMSFGALSANAIRALNEGAREGGFYHDTGEGGLSPHHRQGGDLVWELGSGYFGCRDAEGRFDPERFAETAGLEAVKMIEIKLSQGAKPGHGGVLPGPKVTPEIAATRGVPEGLDVISPAAHSAFSTPREMIAFIQRLRELSGGKPVGIKLAIGHPWEWFAMVKAMREEGDHPDFVVVDGGQGGTGAAPLEFVNRLGMPLTEALLLVHNTLVGAGLRDKVRVGAAGKVISAFDIARTMALGADWCNAARGYMFALGCIQAQSCHTDRCPSGVATQNPQRGGRLDVPLKAERVRHFHANTLKALAEMLAAAGLNHPGELGPEHVIRRISRHEVRNLATLFDFVPPNALLSGGAAQHPVFRDYWELADPDSFAPPASVWQLRQSKLV
;
A
#
# COMPACT_ATOMS: atom_id res chain seq x y z
N MET A 1 47.05 9.58 -3.44
CA MET A 1 46.74 9.58 -4.88
C MET A 1 46.27 8.18 -5.26
N TYR A 2 44.97 7.88 -5.18
CA TYR A 2 44.45 6.56 -5.53
C TYR A 2 44.52 6.39 -7.05
N ARG A 3 45.48 5.61 -7.56
CA ARG A 3 45.51 5.22 -8.97
C ARG A 3 44.31 4.30 -9.20
N LEU A 4 43.23 4.84 -9.77
CA LEU A 4 42.15 4.03 -10.33
C LEU A 4 42.76 2.96 -11.26
N PRO A 5 42.24 1.72 -11.29
CA PRO A 5 42.72 0.71 -12.22
C PRO A 5 42.67 1.27 -13.64
N SER A 6 43.72 1.04 -14.43
CA SER A 6 43.81 1.60 -15.78
C SER A 6 42.61 1.13 -16.61
N ARG A 7 42.06 2.03 -17.43
CA ARG A 7 40.83 1.81 -18.22
C ARG A 7 40.81 0.46 -18.94
N TYR A 8 41.92 0.09 -19.57
CA TYR A 8 42.09 -1.17 -20.29
C TYR A 8 42.95 -2.20 -19.54
N GLY A 9 43.27 -1.97 -18.28
CA GLY A 9 44.22 -2.78 -17.52
C GLY A 9 43.81 -4.24 -17.42
N ALA A 10 42.58 -4.52 -17.02
CA ALA A 10 42.07 -5.89 -16.93
C ALA A 10 42.04 -6.59 -18.30
N TYR A 11 41.71 -5.86 -19.37
CA TYR A 11 41.71 -6.39 -20.72
C TYR A 11 43.13 -6.70 -21.23
N ALA A 12 44.07 -5.78 -21.03
CA ALA A 12 45.47 -5.99 -21.38
C ALA A 12 46.10 -7.15 -20.59
N ILE A 13 45.79 -7.26 -19.28
CA ILE A 13 46.19 -8.40 -18.44
C ILE A 13 45.58 -9.69 -18.97
N SER A 14 44.32 -9.67 -19.43
CA SER A 14 43.65 -10.86 -19.96
C SER A 14 44.27 -11.33 -21.28
N LEU A 15 44.62 -10.40 -22.17
CA LEU A 15 45.35 -10.71 -23.41
C LEU A 15 46.75 -11.23 -23.13
N ALA A 16 47.50 -10.58 -22.23
CA ALA A 16 48.84 -11.02 -21.86
C ALA A 16 48.83 -12.40 -21.17
N GLY A 17 47.87 -12.61 -20.26
CA GLY A 17 47.65 -13.89 -19.58
C GLY A 17 47.27 -15.00 -20.56
N LEU A 18 46.44 -14.70 -21.57
CA LEU A 18 46.11 -15.64 -22.64
C LEU A 18 47.36 -16.07 -23.43
N VAL A 19 48.20 -15.11 -23.83
CA VAL A 19 49.45 -15.39 -24.55
C VAL A 19 50.40 -16.25 -23.71
N VAL A 20 50.59 -15.91 -22.43
CA VAL A 20 51.44 -16.67 -21.51
C VAL A 20 50.90 -18.10 -21.33
N CYS A 21 49.59 -18.27 -21.17
CA CYS A 21 48.99 -19.60 -21.00
C CYS A 21 49.07 -20.44 -22.27
N LEU A 22 48.90 -19.84 -23.45
CA LEU A 22 49.08 -20.53 -24.74
C LEU A 22 50.53 -21.01 -24.92
N LEU A 23 51.50 -20.17 -24.58
CA LEU A 23 52.93 -20.53 -24.61
C LEU A 23 53.25 -21.64 -23.60
N GLY A 24 52.73 -21.53 -22.37
CA GLY A 24 52.90 -22.55 -21.34
C GLY A 24 52.29 -23.89 -21.73
N LEU A 25 51.10 -23.89 -22.34
CA LEU A 25 50.45 -25.09 -22.85
C LEU A 25 51.27 -25.73 -23.99
N ALA A 26 51.79 -24.91 -24.91
CA ALA A 26 52.58 -25.38 -26.05
C ALA A 26 53.97 -25.91 -25.66
N LEU A 27 54.61 -25.34 -24.63
CA LEU A 27 55.97 -25.71 -24.23
C LEU A 27 56.01 -26.78 -23.15
N LEU A 28 55.12 -26.70 -22.16
CA LEU A 28 55.18 -27.53 -20.95
C LEU A 28 54.13 -28.64 -20.92
N HIS A 29 53.15 -28.63 -21.85
CA HIS A 29 52.10 -29.65 -21.99
C HIS A 29 51.35 -30.00 -20.70
N ALA A 30 51.35 -29.10 -19.71
CA ALA A 30 50.70 -29.32 -18.43
C ALA A 30 49.25 -28.82 -18.47
N TRP A 31 48.32 -29.63 -17.93
CA TRP A 31 46.89 -29.34 -17.90
C TRP A 31 46.48 -28.00 -17.26
N PRO A 32 47.18 -27.41 -16.26
CA PRO A 32 46.79 -26.12 -15.67
C PRO A 32 46.89 -24.96 -16.67
N TRP A 33 47.80 -25.05 -17.66
CA TRP A 33 47.89 -24.06 -18.71
C TRP A 33 46.67 -24.08 -19.63
N GLY A 34 46.09 -25.26 -19.88
CA GLY A 34 44.82 -25.39 -20.61
C GLY A 34 43.66 -24.69 -19.90
N LEU A 35 43.56 -24.80 -18.58
CA LEU A 35 42.59 -24.03 -17.79
C LEU A 35 42.85 -22.52 -17.85
N GLY A 36 44.13 -22.11 -17.82
CA GLY A 36 44.52 -20.71 -17.98
C GLY A 36 44.11 -20.13 -19.34
N VAL A 37 44.31 -20.87 -20.42
CA VAL A 37 43.87 -20.49 -21.78
C VAL A 37 42.36 -20.31 -21.82
N LEU A 38 41.59 -21.22 -21.22
CA LEU A 38 40.13 -21.11 -21.17
C LEU A 38 39.70 -19.86 -20.39
N ALA A 39 40.25 -19.63 -19.19
CA ALA A 39 39.88 -18.52 -18.33
C ALA A 39 40.22 -17.15 -18.96
N PHE A 40 41.48 -16.97 -19.38
CA PHE A 40 41.91 -15.72 -20.01
C PHE A 40 41.35 -15.52 -21.41
N GLY A 41 41.09 -16.61 -22.14
CA GLY A 41 40.42 -16.58 -23.44
C GLY A 41 38.98 -16.08 -23.34
N LEU A 42 38.21 -16.56 -22.37
CA LEU A 42 36.85 -16.05 -22.10
C LEU A 42 36.86 -14.58 -21.70
N LEU A 43 37.79 -14.16 -20.84
CA LEU A 43 37.93 -12.76 -20.43
C LEU A 43 38.37 -11.85 -21.58
N ALA A 44 39.30 -12.29 -22.43
CA ALA A 44 39.71 -11.56 -23.62
C ALA A 44 38.56 -11.45 -24.64
N ALA A 45 37.80 -12.53 -24.87
CA ALA A 45 36.61 -12.50 -25.71
C ALA A 45 35.55 -11.54 -25.16
N LEU A 46 35.27 -11.57 -23.86
CA LEU A 46 34.35 -10.65 -23.18
C LEU A 46 34.83 -9.20 -23.31
N GLY A 47 36.10 -8.92 -23.05
CA GLY A 47 36.67 -7.58 -23.19
C GLY A 47 36.65 -7.07 -24.64
N THR A 48 36.83 -7.96 -25.61
CA THR A 48 36.71 -7.65 -27.04
C THR A 48 35.25 -7.30 -27.38
N HIS A 49 34.30 -8.12 -26.95
CA HIS A 49 32.88 -7.86 -27.10
C HIS A 49 32.48 -6.51 -26.46
N ASP A 50 32.96 -6.23 -25.24
CA ASP A 50 32.70 -4.99 -24.52
C ASP A 50 33.14 -3.73 -25.27
N LEU A 51 34.24 -3.82 -26.04
CA LEU A 51 34.77 -2.71 -26.86
C LEU A 51 33.92 -2.45 -28.12
N PHE A 52 33.42 -3.51 -28.75
CA PHE A 52 32.68 -3.44 -30.02
C PHE A 52 31.18 -3.20 -29.83
N GLN A 53 30.59 -3.64 -28.72
CA GLN A 53 29.16 -3.41 -28.48
C GLN A 53 28.86 -1.91 -28.30
N HIS A 54 27.68 -1.47 -28.74
CA HIS A 54 27.28 -0.06 -28.76
C HIS A 54 26.30 0.35 -27.64
N HIS A 55 25.83 -0.60 -26.82
CA HIS A 55 24.76 -0.38 -25.84
C HIS A 55 25.23 0.18 -24.49
N HIS A 56 26.42 -0.23 -24.00
CA HIS A 56 26.91 0.11 -22.66
C HIS A 56 28.24 0.88 -22.70
N THR A 57 28.18 2.21 -22.55
CA THR A 57 29.35 3.10 -22.57
C THR A 57 30.39 2.78 -21.48
N VAL A 58 29.95 2.35 -20.29
CA VAL A 58 30.87 2.03 -19.18
C VAL A 58 31.66 0.75 -19.46
N SER A 59 31.04 -0.27 -20.08
CA SER A 59 31.73 -1.50 -20.49
C SER A 59 32.79 -1.23 -21.56
N ARG A 60 32.53 -0.31 -22.49
CA ARG A 60 33.52 0.11 -23.52
C ARG A 60 34.72 0.82 -22.91
N ASN A 61 34.48 1.68 -21.92
CA ASN A 61 35.53 2.45 -21.25
C ASN A 61 36.34 1.62 -20.24
N TYR A 62 35.75 0.55 -19.69
CA TYR A 62 36.36 -0.35 -18.71
C TYR A 62 36.02 -1.83 -19.03
N PRO A 63 36.55 -2.39 -20.13
CA PRO A 63 36.23 -3.76 -20.54
C PRO A 63 36.55 -4.75 -19.42
N ILE A 64 35.70 -5.77 -19.24
CA ILE A 64 35.76 -6.76 -18.14
C ILE A 64 35.44 -6.16 -16.76
N LEU A 65 36.07 -5.06 -16.35
CA LEU A 65 35.89 -4.47 -15.01
C LEU A 65 34.49 -3.91 -14.77
N ALA A 66 33.82 -3.40 -15.81
CA ALA A 66 32.45 -2.90 -15.70
C ALA A 66 31.47 -3.99 -15.23
N HIS A 67 31.71 -5.26 -15.57
CA HIS A 67 30.86 -6.38 -15.15
C HIS A 67 30.91 -6.61 -13.63
N LEU A 68 32.06 -6.39 -12.99
CA LEU A 68 32.14 -6.43 -11.53
C LEU A 68 31.29 -5.31 -10.90
N ARG A 69 31.30 -4.12 -11.50
CA ARG A 69 30.43 -3.01 -11.06
C ARG A 69 28.97 -3.40 -11.19
N TYR A 70 28.52 -3.89 -12.35
CA TYR A 70 27.12 -4.27 -12.55
C TYR A 70 26.67 -5.38 -11.60
N TRP A 71 27.56 -6.35 -11.33
CA TRP A 71 27.32 -7.38 -10.34
C TRP A 71 27.17 -6.79 -8.92
N LEU A 72 28.08 -5.92 -8.49
CA LEU A 72 27.99 -5.23 -7.20
C LEU A 72 26.76 -4.32 -7.09
N GLU A 73 26.39 -3.64 -8.17
CA GLU A 73 25.17 -2.81 -8.23
C GLU A 73 23.91 -3.66 -8.09
N SER A 74 23.90 -4.88 -8.65
CA SER A 74 22.75 -5.79 -8.59
C SER A 74 22.45 -6.33 -7.18
N ILE A 75 23.48 -6.49 -6.33
CA ILE A 75 23.35 -6.96 -4.92
C ILE A 75 23.41 -5.80 -3.91
N GLY A 76 23.70 -4.60 -4.39
CA GLY A 76 23.92 -3.41 -3.56
C GLY A 76 22.71 -3.03 -2.67
N PRO A 77 21.46 -3.06 -3.19
CA PRO A 77 20.28 -2.79 -2.37
C PRO A 77 20.14 -3.73 -1.17
N GLU A 78 20.34 -5.03 -1.37
CA GLU A 78 20.25 -6.06 -0.34
C GLU A 78 21.37 -5.91 0.70
N ILE A 79 22.62 -5.70 0.25
CA ILE A 79 23.74 -5.46 1.17
C ILE A 79 23.46 -4.25 2.06
N ARG A 80 22.99 -3.14 1.46
CA ARG A 80 22.64 -1.94 2.23
C ARG A 80 21.55 -2.23 3.27
N GLN A 81 20.52 -2.97 2.87
CA GLN A 81 19.37 -3.28 3.73
C GLN A 81 19.71 -4.16 4.95
N TYR A 82 20.66 -5.10 4.80
CA TYR A 82 20.97 -6.07 5.87
C TYR A 82 22.22 -5.73 6.68
N PHE A 83 23.22 -5.09 6.07
CA PHE A 83 24.53 -4.91 6.71
C PHE A 83 24.90 -3.46 6.98
N ILE A 84 24.26 -2.47 6.34
CA ILE A 84 24.69 -1.06 6.41
C ILE A 84 23.65 -0.18 7.10
N GLN A 85 22.37 -0.31 6.77
CA GLN A 85 21.30 0.53 7.32
C GLN A 85 21.13 0.32 8.83
N SER A 86 20.83 1.42 9.54
CA SER A 86 20.49 1.32 10.96
C SER A 86 19.12 0.66 11.15
N ASP A 87 18.89 0.07 12.31
CA ASP A 87 17.63 -0.62 12.59
C ASP A 87 16.41 0.32 12.60
N THR A 88 16.64 1.62 12.82
CA THR A 88 15.63 2.69 12.86
C THR A 88 15.49 3.48 11.55
N GLU A 89 16.40 3.31 10.58
CA GLU A 89 16.30 4.00 9.28
C GLU A 89 15.16 3.42 8.44
N GLU A 90 14.22 4.27 8.03
CA GLU A 90 12.97 3.85 7.39
C GLU A 90 13.05 3.95 5.85
N ARG A 91 13.19 2.82 5.13
CA ARG A 91 13.08 2.77 3.65
C ARG A 91 12.60 1.41 3.09
N PRO A 92 11.33 1.26 2.65
CA PRO A 92 10.14 1.96 3.11
C PRO A 92 9.76 1.61 4.55
N PHE A 93 10.16 0.45 5.10
CA PHE A 93 10.05 0.14 6.52
C PHE A 93 11.43 -0.13 7.11
N SER A 94 11.64 0.31 8.35
CA SER A 94 12.84 0.03 9.12
C SER A 94 12.93 -1.44 9.53
N ARG A 95 14.09 -1.89 9.99
CA ARG A 95 14.26 -3.26 10.48
C ARG A 95 13.51 -3.48 11.78
N GLU A 96 13.43 -2.48 12.64
CA GLU A 96 12.60 -2.47 13.85
C GLU A 96 11.12 -2.73 13.49
N GLN A 97 10.57 -1.95 12.56
CA GLN A 97 9.18 -2.08 12.10
C GLN A 97 8.87 -3.47 11.52
N ARG A 98 9.73 -4.00 10.63
CA ARG A 98 9.56 -5.35 10.08
C ARG A 98 9.67 -6.43 11.15
N SER A 99 10.62 -6.28 12.07
CA SER A 99 10.84 -7.25 13.15
C SER A 99 9.66 -7.29 14.12
N LEU A 100 9.04 -6.15 14.42
CA LEU A 100 7.80 -6.09 15.21
C LEU A 100 6.72 -6.99 14.59
N VAL A 101 6.45 -6.82 13.29
CA VAL A 101 5.45 -7.61 12.58
C VAL A 101 5.82 -9.10 12.57
N TYR A 102 7.08 -9.44 12.27
CA TYR A 102 7.52 -10.84 12.28
C TYR A 102 7.38 -11.49 13.66
N ARG A 103 7.70 -10.77 14.74
CA ARG A 103 7.62 -11.31 16.11
C ARG A 103 6.18 -11.54 16.52
N ARG A 104 5.30 -10.57 16.24
CA ARG A 104 3.84 -10.69 16.47
C ARG A 104 3.24 -11.83 15.67
N ALA A 105 3.57 -11.94 14.39
CA ALA A 105 3.10 -13.01 13.52
C ALA A 105 3.58 -14.40 13.96
N LYS A 106 4.84 -14.53 14.39
CA LYS A 106 5.42 -15.81 14.87
C LYS A 106 5.07 -16.12 16.32
N ASN A 107 4.30 -15.28 16.99
CA ASN A 107 3.99 -15.38 18.42
C ASN A 107 5.24 -15.53 19.31
N THR A 108 6.30 -14.79 18.96
CA THR A 108 7.56 -14.74 19.73
C THR A 108 7.61 -13.47 20.55
N ILE A 109 8.36 -13.47 21.66
CA ILE A 109 8.53 -12.31 22.55
C ILE A 109 8.86 -11.05 21.74
N ASP A 110 7.97 -10.05 21.82
CA ASP A 110 8.14 -8.74 21.19
C ASP A 110 8.68 -7.68 22.16
N LYS A 111 8.98 -8.05 23.40
CA LYS A 111 9.61 -7.20 24.42
C LYS A 111 11.07 -6.91 24.08
N GLN A 112 11.44 -5.63 24.12
CA GLN A 112 12.82 -5.17 23.92
C GLN A 112 13.42 -4.70 25.26
N PRO A 113 14.60 -5.22 25.67
CA PRO A 113 15.30 -4.75 26.86
C PRO A 113 16.04 -3.42 26.61
N PHE A 114 16.59 -2.82 27.69
CA PHE A 114 17.52 -1.67 27.67
C PHE A 114 16.91 -0.28 27.34
N GLY A 115 15.74 -0.21 26.70
CA GLY A 115 15.00 1.04 26.47
C GLY A 115 14.87 1.43 25.00
N SER A 116 14.34 2.63 24.74
CA SER A 116 14.10 3.14 23.38
C SER A 116 15.40 3.38 22.62
N GLN A 117 15.47 2.90 21.38
CA GLN A 117 16.53 3.23 20.43
C GLN A 117 16.21 4.44 19.54
N ARG A 118 14.97 4.96 19.62
CA ARG A 118 14.56 6.16 18.89
C ARG A 118 15.03 7.41 19.60
N ASP A 119 15.45 8.41 18.83
CA ASP A 119 15.76 9.74 19.33
C ASP A 119 14.46 10.47 19.71
N MET A 120 14.14 10.49 21.01
CA MET A 120 12.96 11.17 21.55
C MET A 120 13.04 12.70 21.49
N GLN A 121 14.21 13.26 21.16
CA GLN A 121 14.43 14.69 21.00
C GLN A 121 14.36 15.15 19.54
N ALA A 122 14.26 14.21 18.59
CA ALA A 122 14.12 14.51 17.18
C ALA A 122 12.76 15.19 16.90
N PRO A 123 12.72 16.28 16.11
CA PRO A 123 11.48 16.81 15.55
C PRO A 123 10.70 15.72 14.82
N GLY A 124 9.38 15.66 15.05
CA GLY A 124 8.49 14.64 14.52
C GLY A 124 8.36 13.39 15.39
N TYR A 125 9.13 13.24 16.48
CA TYR A 125 8.88 12.16 17.44
C TYR A 125 7.49 12.31 18.06
N GLU A 126 6.71 11.23 18.05
CA GLU A 126 5.36 11.17 18.62
C GLU A 126 5.28 10.15 19.75
N TRP A 127 4.45 10.44 20.76
CA TRP A 127 4.13 9.52 21.85
C TRP A 127 2.69 9.71 22.32
N MET A 128 2.22 8.77 23.13
CA MET A 128 0.93 8.85 23.82
C MET A 128 1.16 9.06 25.31
N ASN A 129 0.35 9.94 25.92
CA ASN A 129 0.40 10.13 27.37
C ASN A 129 -0.32 8.98 28.09
N HIS A 130 0.23 8.54 29.23
CA HIS A 130 -0.42 7.58 30.11
C HIS A 130 -1.32 8.30 31.13
N SER A 131 -2.28 7.58 31.68
CA SER A 131 -3.12 8.03 32.79
C SER A 131 -2.55 7.55 34.12
N LEU A 132 -2.68 8.37 35.17
CA LEU A 132 -2.44 7.95 36.56
C LEU A 132 -3.55 7.04 37.09
N ALA A 133 -4.68 6.97 36.39
CA ALA A 133 -5.79 6.04 36.60
C ALA A 133 -5.94 5.16 35.35
N PRO A 134 -5.06 4.16 35.15
CA PRO A 134 -5.18 3.23 34.04
C PRO A 134 -6.44 2.38 34.19
N THR A 135 -7.02 1.99 33.07
CA THR A 135 -8.18 1.08 33.01
C THR A 135 -7.71 -0.36 32.86
N ARG A 136 -8.66 -1.30 32.90
CA ARG A 136 -8.42 -2.71 32.60
C ARG A 136 -9.30 -3.12 31.44
N ILE A 137 -8.67 -3.51 30.34
CA ILE A 137 -9.35 -4.06 29.17
C ILE A 137 -9.16 -5.58 29.19
N GLU A 138 -10.26 -6.33 29.21
CA GLU A 138 -10.22 -7.81 29.26
C GLU A 138 -10.15 -8.44 27.87
N ASP A 139 -10.81 -7.82 26.89
CA ASP A 139 -10.86 -8.29 25.51
C ASP A 139 -10.33 -7.23 24.54
N HIS A 140 -9.64 -7.69 23.50
CA HIS A 140 -9.02 -6.88 22.46
C HIS A 140 -9.80 -6.95 21.14
N ASP A 141 -10.97 -7.61 21.11
CA ASP A 141 -11.86 -7.62 19.95
C ASP A 141 -12.66 -6.32 19.78
N PHE A 142 -11.95 -5.25 19.40
CA PHE A 142 -12.57 -3.96 19.15
C PHE A 142 -13.30 -3.94 17.80
N ARG A 143 -14.58 -3.55 17.83
CA ARG A 143 -15.50 -3.61 16.68
C ARG A 143 -16.16 -2.28 16.40
N ILE A 144 -16.40 -2.02 15.12
CA ILE A 144 -17.20 -0.88 14.63
C ILE A 144 -18.29 -1.38 13.67
N VAL A 145 -19.45 -0.72 13.68
CA VAL A 145 -20.54 -1.03 12.75
C VAL A 145 -20.47 -0.10 11.54
N ILE A 146 -20.38 -0.69 10.35
CA ILE A 146 -20.38 0.01 9.06
C ILE A 146 -21.75 -0.21 8.39
N GLY A 147 -22.35 0.90 7.91
CA GLY A 147 -23.67 0.89 7.30
C GLY A 147 -24.78 0.49 8.27
N ALA A 148 -24.81 1.06 9.47
CA ALA A 148 -25.76 0.72 10.53
C ALA A 148 -27.24 0.81 10.09
N ASP A 149 -27.55 1.75 9.21
CA ASP A 149 -28.90 1.97 8.65
C ASP A 149 -29.18 1.11 7.41
N ARG A 150 -28.27 0.21 7.03
CA ARG A 150 -28.43 -0.65 5.86
C ARG A 150 -29.02 -2.00 6.26
N PRO A 151 -29.73 -2.70 5.34
CA PRO A 151 -30.31 -4.01 5.64
C PRO A 151 -29.31 -5.07 6.11
N ARG A 152 -28.04 -4.96 5.72
CA ARG A 152 -26.98 -5.92 6.05
C ARG A 152 -25.75 -5.21 6.61
N PRO A 153 -25.82 -4.58 7.79
CA PRO A 153 -24.69 -3.87 8.36
C PRO A 153 -23.53 -4.84 8.63
N TYR A 154 -22.30 -4.32 8.69
CA TYR A 154 -21.13 -5.14 8.97
C TYR A 154 -20.41 -4.71 10.25
N SER A 155 -20.05 -5.68 11.10
CA SER A 155 -19.25 -5.47 12.32
C SER A 155 -17.76 -5.71 12.02
N ALA A 156 -17.07 -4.65 11.63
CA ALA A 156 -15.65 -4.72 11.28
C ALA A 156 -14.76 -4.65 12.53
N SER A 157 -13.68 -5.42 12.52
CA SER A 157 -12.55 -5.20 13.44
C SER A 157 -11.95 -3.81 13.19
N VAL A 158 -11.35 -3.17 14.20
CA VAL A 158 -10.64 -1.89 14.00
C VAL A 158 -9.33 -2.02 13.20
N PHE A 159 -8.88 -3.25 12.95
CA PHE A 159 -7.70 -3.56 12.14
C PHE A 159 -7.98 -4.69 11.14
N ASN A 160 -7.83 -4.46 9.84
CA ASN A 160 -8.16 -5.44 8.79
C ASN A 160 -7.10 -5.50 7.67
N ILE A 161 -7.25 -6.49 6.79
CA ILE A 161 -6.39 -6.63 5.61
C ILE A 161 -6.87 -5.67 4.52
N SER A 162 -5.96 -4.81 4.05
CA SER A 162 -6.20 -3.86 2.95
C SER A 162 -6.09 -4.55 1.58
N ALA A 163 -6.78 -4.00 0.57
CA ALA A 163 -6.77 -4.46 -0.82
C ALA A 163 -5.41 -4.92 -1.33
N MET A 164 -5.33 -6.19 -1.70
CA MET A 164 -4.22 -6.75 -2.46
C MET A 164 -4.73 -7.81 -3.43
N SER A 165 -4.63 -7.54 -4.72
CA SER A 165 -5.24 -8.38 -5.74
C SER A 165 -4.60 -9.76 -5.89
N PHE A 166 -5.43 -10.76 -6.15
CA PHE A 166 -4.97 -12.00 -6.79
C PHE A 166 -4.38 -11.66 -8.18
N GLY A 167 -3.18 -12.16 -8.44
CA GLY A 167 -2.32 -11.74 -9.54
C GLY A 167 -1.16 -10.86 -9.09
N ALA A 168 -1.41 -9.86 -8.22
CA ALA A 168 -0.30 -9.20 -7.53
C ALA A 168 0.33 -10.16 -6.50
N LEU A 169 -0.50 -10.83 -5.71
CA LEU A 169 -0.13 -11.87 -4.76
C LEU A 169 -0.35 -13.28 -5.34
N SER A 170 0.39 -14.25 -4.81
CA SER A 170 0.24 -15.66 -5.14
C SER A 170 -1.06 -16.26 -4.63
N ALA A 171 -1.53 -17.33 -5.25
CA ALA A 171 -2.69 -18.12 -4.79
C ALA A 171 -2.61 -18.48 -3.30
N ASN A 172 -1.46 -19.03 -2.87
CA ASN A 172 -1.24 -19.43 -1.49
C ASN A 172 -1.24 -18.23 -0.53
N ALA A 173 -0.73 -17.07 -0.94
CA ALA A 173 -0.79 -15.86 -0.13
C ALA A 173 -2.25 -15.42 0.09
N ILE A 174 -3.07 -15.40 -0.97
CA ILE A 174 -4.49 -15.04 -0.87
C ILE A 174 -5.26 -16.02 0.03
N ARG A 175 -5.02 -17.33 -0.12
CA ARG A 175 -5.65 -18.35 0.74
C ARG A 175 -5.27 -18.16 2.21
N ALA A 176 -3.99 -17.99 2.51
CA ALA A 176 -3.51 -17.78 3.87
C ALA A 176 -4.07 -16.50 4.50
N LEU A 177 -4.21 -15.42 3.71
CA LEU A 177 -4.82 -14.18 4.17
C LEU A 177 -6.29 -14.39 4.54
N ASN A 178 -7.09 -15.01 3.67
CA ASN A 178 -8.51 -15.22 3.96
C ASN A 178 -8.74 -16.23 5.10
N GLU A 179 -7.93 -17.30 5.18
CA GLU A 179 -8.03 -18.28 6.26
C GLU A 179 -7.66 -17.65 7.61
N GLY A 180 -6.57 -16.87 7.67
CA GLY A 180 -6.21 -16.14 8.88
C GLY A 180 -7.25 -15.09 9.29
N ALA A 181 -7.88 -14.43 8.30
CA ALA A 181 -8.98 -13.50 8.51
C ALA A 181 -10.24 -14.20 9.08
N ARG A 182 -10.59 -15.36 8.55
CA ARG A 182 -11.67 -16.22 9.07
C ARG A 182 -11.43 -16.59 10.53
N GLU A 183 -10.25 -17.09 10.85
CA GLU A 183 -9.94 -17.53 12.21
C GLU A 183 -9.82 -16.38 13.22
N GLY A 184 -9.37 -15.20 12.77
CA GLY A 184 -9.29 -14.01 13.61
C GLY A 184 -10.54 -13.14 13.61
N GLY A 185 -11.55 -13.50 12.82
CA GLY A 185 -12.81 -12.75 12.71
C GLY A 185 -12.64 -11.34 12.13
N PHE A 186 -11.69 -11.08 11.24
CA PHE A 186 -11.55 -9.78 10.56
C PHE A 186 -11.71 -9.96 9.05
N TYR A 187 -11.90 -8.87 8.29
CA TYR A 187 -12.14 -8.99 6.86
C TYR A 187 -10.85 -9.02 6.03
N HIS A 188 -10.97 -9.62 4.83
CA HIS A 188 -9.99 -9.55 3.76
C HIS A 188 -10.54 -8.81 2.55
N ASP A 189 -9.92 -7.68 2.21
CA ASP A 189 -10.22 -6.94 1.00
C ASP A 189 -9.53 -7.59 -0.22
N THR A 190 -10.33 -7.96 -1.24
CA THR A 190 -9.87 -8.71 -2.42
C THR A 190 -8.90 -7.93 -3.30
N GLY A 191 -8.89 -6.61 -3.16
CA GLY A 191 -8.31 -5.70 -4.13
C GLY A 191 -8.92 -5.76 -5.52
N GLU A 192 -8.40 -4.91 -6.41
CA GLU A 192 -8.95 -4.68 -7.76
C GLU A 192 -8.98 -5.89 -8.71
N GLY A 193 -8.42 -7.05 -8.34
CA GLY A 193 -8.22 -8.20 -9.25
C GLY A 193 -9.42 -9.12 -9.43
N GLY A 194 -10.57 -8.79 -8.83
CA GLY A 194 -11.75 -9.64 -8.77
C GLY A 194 -11.69 -10.69 -7.65
N LEU A 195 -12.84 -11.34 -7.40
CA LEU A 195 -13.00 -12.34 -6.35
C LEU A 195 -12.63 -13.74 -6.86
N SER A 196 -11.36 -14.12 -6.68
CA SER A 196 -10.87 -15.46 -7.07
C SER A 196 -11.30 -16.59 -6.12
N PRO A 197 -11.26 -17.87 -6.55
CA PRO A 197 -11.52 -19.02 -5.69
C PRO A 197 -10.64 -19.07 -4.43
N HIS A 198 -9.42 -18.52 -4.50
CA HIS A 198 -8.50 -18.45 -3.37
C HIS A 198 -8.98 -17.53 -2.24
N HIS A 199 -9.87 -16.58 -2.53
CA HIS A 199 -10.51 -15.76 -1.50
C HIS A 199 -11.63 -16.52 -0.78
N ARG A 200 -12.14 -17.62 -1.34
CA ARG A 200 -13.30 -18.35 -0.82
C ARG A 200 -12.89 -19.41 0.21
N GLN A 201 -12.13 -19.02 1.24
CA GLN A 201 -11.72 -19.91 2.35
C GLN A 201 -12.58 -19.72 3.61
N GLY A 202 -13.72 -19.02 3.47
CA GLY A 202 -14.74 -18.82 4.50
C GLY A 202 -14.56 -17.58 5.37
N GLY A 203 -13.52 -16.77 5.15
CA GLY A 203 -13.36 -15.47 5.81
C GLY A 203 -14.18 -14.38 5.14
N ASP A 204 -14.59 -13.38 5.92
CA ASP A 204 -15.33 -12.23 5.42
C ASP A 204 -14.53 -11.43 4.39
N LEU A 205 -15.22 -10.95 3.35
CA LEU A 205 -14.62 -10.23 2.23
C LEU A 205 -15.18 -8.82 2.08
N VAL A 206 -14.29 -7.90 1.77
CA VAL A 206 -14.63 -6.63 1.10
C VAL A 206 -14.28 -6.82 -0.36
N TRP A 207 -15.27 -6.70 -1.25
CA TRP A 207 -15.01 -6.81 -2.67
C TRP A 207 -14.69 -5.44 -3.26
N GLU A 208 -13.41 -5.24 -3.60
CA GLU A 208 -12.94 -3.99 -4.20
C GLU A 208 -13.14 -3.99 -5.72
N LEU A 209 -13.85 -2.98 -6.21
CA LEU A 209 -14.10 -2.71 -7.62
C LEU A 209 -13.14 -1.63 -8.12
N GLY A 210 -12.14 -2.03 -8.90
CA GLY A 210 -11.34 -1.09 -9.69
C GLY A 210 -12.03 -0.68 -10.99
N SER A 211 -11.46 0.32 -11.67
CA SER A 211 -11.93 0.84 -12.97
C SER A 211 -11.96 -0.20 -14.11
N GLY A 212 -11.24 -1.31 -13.96
CA GLY A 212 -11.29 -2.45 -14.90
C GLY A 212 -12.47 -3.40 -14.69
N TYR A 213 -13.26 -3.22 -13.62
CA TYR A 213 -14.43 -4.02 -13.23
C TYR A 213 -14.19 -5.54 -13.26
N PHE A 214 -12.99 -5.98 -12.91
CA PHE A 214 -12.64 -7.40 -12.93
C PHE A 214 -13.56 -8.20 -11.99
N GLY A 215 -14.16 -9.27 -12.52
CA GLY A 215 -15.18 -10.07 -11.85
C GLY A 215 -16.63 -9.63 -12.11
N CYS A 216 -16.87 -8.44 -12.67
CA CYS A 216 -18.21 -7.93 -13.03
C CYS A 216 -18.19 -6.99 -14.24
N ARG A 217 -17.53 -7.43 -15.31
CA ARG A 217 -17.42 -6.69 -16.56
C ARG A 217 -18.06 -7.42 -17.73
N ASP A 218 -18.54 -6.66 -18.70
CA ASP A 218 -18.91 -7.15 -20.03
C ASP A 218 -17.66 -7.40 -20.91
N ALA A 219 -17.88 -7.84 -22.15
CA ALA A 219 -16.81 -8.11 -23.11
C ALA A 219 -16.02 -6.84 -23.48
N GLU A 220 -16.66 -5.66 -23.44
CA GLU A 220 -16.05 -4.36 -23.71
C GLU A 220 -15.33 -3.77 -22.49
N GLY A 221 -15.49 -4.36 -21.30
CA GLY A 221 -14.89 -3.89 -20.06
C GLY A 221 -15.67 -2.85 -19.28
N ARG A 222 -16.96 -2.68 -19.60
CA ARG A 222 -17.89 -1.87 -18.81
C ARG A 222 -18.49 -2.71 -17.68
N PHE A 223 -19.08 -2.02 -16.72
CA PHE A 223 -19.75 -2.65 -15.58
C PHE A 223 -20.95 -3.50 -16.02
N ASP A 224 -20.99 -4.75 -15.55
CA ASP A 224 -22.08 -5.70 -15.76
C ASP A 224 -22.88 -5.90 -14.46
N PRO A 225 -24.15 -5.46 -14.41
CA PRO A 225 -24.97 -5.52 -13.20
C PRO A 225 -25.36 -6.94 -12.79
N GLU A 226 -25.54 -7.86 -13.74
CA GLU A 226 -25.97 -9.24 -13.44
C GLU A 226 -24.82 -10.01 -12.80
N ARG A 227 -23.63 -9.92 -13.40
CA ARG A 227 -22.40 -10.52 -12.83
C ARG A 227 -22.02 -9.89 -11.50
N PHE A 228 -22.25 -8.58 -11.36
CA PHE A 228 -22.09 -7.90 -10.08
C PHE A 228 -23.03 -8.48 -9.03
N ALA A 229 -24.32 -8.59 -9.31
CA ALA A 229 -25.32 -9.10 -8.36
C ALA A 229 -25.02 -10.55 -7.94
N GLU A 230 -24.57 -11.41 -8.87
CA GLU A 230 -24.15 -12.78 -8.58
C GLU A 230 -23.00 -12.82 -7.56
N THR A 231 -21.93 -12.07 -7.83
CA THR A 231 -20.73 -12.06 -6.98
C THR A 231 -20.97 -11.35 -5.66
N ALA A 232 -21.64 -10.19 -5.71
CA ALA A 232 -22.01 -9.42 -4.52
C ALA A 232 -23.02 -10.16 -3.66
N GLY A 233 -23.84 -11.06 -4.22
CA GLY A 233 -24.81 -11.88 -3.50
C GLY A 233 -24.18 -12.95 -2.59
N LEU A 234 -22.93 -13.34 -2.83
CA LEU A 234 -22.22 -14.34 -2.03
C LEU A 234 -22.19 -13.95 -0.54
N GLU A 235 -22.47 -14.91 0.35
CA GLU A 235 -22.54 -14.68 1.79
C GLU A 235 -21.23 -14.15 2.37
N ALA A 236 -20.09 -14.59 1.84
CA ALA A 236 -18.76 -14.16 2.27
C ALA A 236 -18.49 -12.68 1.95
N VAL A 237 -19.13 -12.10 0.93
CA VAL A 237 -18.98 -10.67 0.62
C VAL A 237 -19.81 -9.87 1.61
N LYS A 238 -19.17 -9.05 2.45
CA LYS A 238 -19.84 -8.26 3.49
C LYS A 238 -20.00 -6.80 3.11
N MET A 239 -19.05 -6.26 2.34
CA MET A 239 -19.07 -4.87 1.88
C MET A 239 -18.52 -4.77 0.46
N ILE A 240 -18.91 -3.70 -0.23
CA ILE A 240 -18.41 -3.35 -1.57
C ILE A 240 -17.59 -2.06 -1.45
N GLU A 241 -16.40 -2.04 -2.04
CA GLU A 241 -15.52 -0.87 -2.04
C GLU A 241 -15.24 -0.43 -3.48
N ILE A 242 -15.65 0.78 -3.86
CA ILE A 242 -15.30 1.36 -5.16
C ILE A 242 -13.94 2.04 -5.03
N LYS A 243 -12.93 1.52 -5.74
CA LYS A 243 -11.59 2.08 -5.71
C LYS A 243 -11.45 3.18 -6.75
N LEU A 244 -11.58 4.43 -6.30
CA LEU A 244 -11.38 5.61 -7.14
C LEU A 244 -9.88 5.84 -7.43
N SER A 245 -9.02 5.60 -6.45
CA SER A 245 -7.56 5.70 -6.61
C SER A 245 -6.82 4.94 -5.50
N GLN A 246 -5.49 4.83 -5.60
CA GLN A 246 -4.63 4.27 -4.55
C GLN A 246 -3.41 5.16 -4.30
N GLY A 247 -2.89 5.13 -3.08
CA GLY A 247 -1.79 6.01 -2.63
C GLY A 247 -0.52 5.89 -3.46
N ALA A 248 -0.16 4.68 -3.89
CA ALA A 248 1.09 4.45 -4.61
C ALA A 248 1.10 4.90 -6.08
N LYS A 249 -0.09 5.09 -6.68
CA LYS A 249 -0.24 5.55 -8.06
C LYS A 249 -1.60 6.22 -8.31
N PRO A 250 -1.86 7.37 -7.66
CA PRO A 250 -3.11 8.11 -7.90
C PRO A 250 -3.21 8.52 -9.36
N GLY A 251 -4.42 8.49 -9.92
CA GLY A 251 -4.67 8.86 -11.32
C GLY A 251 -4.29 7.81 -12.36
N HIS A 252 -3.80 6.64 -11.96
CA HIS A 252 -3.57 5.50 -12.85
C HIS A 252 -4.40 4.28 -12.41
N GLY A 253 -4.82 3.49 -13.39
CA GLY A 253 -5.45 2.21 -13.13
C GLY A 253 -4.49 1.13 -12.60
N GLY A 254 -5.09 0.00 -12.23
CA GLY A 254 -4.38 -1.24 -11.94
C GLY A 254 -3.45 -1.66 -13.08
N VAL A 255 -2.28 -2.20 -12.73
CA VAL A 255 -1.31 -2.73 -13.70
C VAL A 255 -0.90 -4.11 -13.22
N LEU A 256 -1.17 -5.12 -14.04
CA LEU A 256 -0.63 -6.46 -13.85
C LEU A 256 0.18 -6.85 -15.10
N PRO A 257 1.50 -7.04 -14.97
CA PRO A 257 2.35 -7.47 -16.09
C PRO A 257 1.90 -8.82 -16.66
N GLY A 258 1.92 -8.97 -17.98
CA GLY A 258 1.54 -10.14 -18.75
C GLY A 258 2.18 -11.45 -18.30
N PRO A 259 3.47 -11.48 -17.89
CA PRO A 259 4.07 -12.68 -17.30
C PRO A 259 3.36 -13.22 -16.05
N LYS A 260 2.56 -12.38 -15.38
CA LYS A 260 1.75 -12.77 -14.21
C LYS A 260 0.29 -13.09 -14.59
N VAL A 261 -0.10 -12.97 -15.85
CA VAL A 261 -1.47 -13.20 -16.31
C VAL A 261 -1.59 -14.65 -16.76
N THR A 262 -1.68 -15.55 -15.78
CA THR A 262 -1.88 -16.99 -15.98
C THR A 262 -3.30 -17.30 -16.47
N PRO A 263 -3.58 -18.53 -16.96
CA PRO A 263 -4.94 -18.93 -17.36
C PRO A 263 -5.98 -18.70 -16.26
N GLU A 264 -5.63 -18.98 -15.01
CA GLU A 264 -6.51 -18.78 -13.85
C GLU A 264 -6.81 -17.30 -13.58
N ILE A 265 -5.81 -16.43 -13.73
CA ILE A 265 -5.97 -14.99 -13.55
C ILE A 265 -6.77 -14.40 -14.71
N ALA A 266 -6.50 -14.84 -15.94
CA ALA A 266 -7.26 -14.47 -17.13
C ALA A 266 -8.75 -14.81 -16.96
N ALA A 267 -9.06 -16.03 -16.51
CA ALA A 267 -10.43 -16.47 -16.22
C ALA A 267 -11.08 -15.66 -15.07
N THR A 268 -10.36 -15.43 -13.97
CA THR A 268 -10.85 -14.65 -12.83
C THR A 268 -11.20 -13.21 -13.23
N ARG A 269 -10.39 -12.60 -14.10
CA ARG A 269 -10.53 -11.20 -14.49
C ARG A 269 -11.41 -11.00 -15.73
N GLY A 270 -11.62 -12.03 -16.54
CA GLY A 270 -12.28 -11.90 -17.84
C GLY A 270 -11.41 -11.14 -18.84
N VAL A 271 -10.12 -11.46 -18.92
CA VAL A 271 -9.14 -10.83 -19.81
C VAL A 271 -8.31 -11.88 -20.56
N PRO A 272 -7.66 -11.54 -21.69
CA PRO A 272 -6.77 -12.46 -22.40
C PRO A 272 -5.56 -12.88 -21.56
N GLU A 273 -5.12 -14.13 -21.72
CA GLU A 273 -3.92 -14.67 -21.07
C GLU A 273 -2.63 -14.01 -21.61
N GLY A 274 -1.63 -13.85 -20.73
CA GLY A 274 -0.27 -13.46 -21.11
C GLY A 274 -0.07 -12.00 -21.53
N LEU A 275 -1.14 -11.22 -21.67
CA LEU A 275 -1.08 -9.80 -22.02
C LEU A 275 -1.05 -8.91 -20.78
N ASP A 276 -0.36 -7.77 -20.88
CA ASP A 276 -0.40 -6.75 -19.83
C ASP A 276 -1.85 -6.30 -19.58
N VAL A 277 -2.27 -6.31 -18.32
CA VAL A 277 -3.57 -5.81 -17.91
C VAL A 277 -3.39 -4.41 -17.35
N ILE A 278 -3.79 -3.41 -18.14
CA ILE A 278 -3.79 -2.00 -17.77
C ILE A 278 -5.24 -1.55 -17.62
N SER A 279 -5.64 -1.21 -16.41
CA SER A 279 -7.00 -0.71 -16.16
C SER A 279 -7.10 0.76 -16.57
N PRO A 280 -8.29 1.23 -16.98
CA PRO A 280 -8.53 2.66 -17.22
C PRO A 280 -8.17 3.51 -16.00
N ALA A 281 -7.82 4.79 -16.20
CA ALA A 281 -7.53 5.70 -15.10
C ALA A 281 -8.80 6.10 -14.30
N ALA A 282 -9.97 6.05 -14.95
CA ALA A 282 -11.24 6.44 -14.37
C ALA A 282 -12.30 5.35 -14.58
N HIS A 283 -13.32 5.36 -13.75
CA HIS A 283 -14.49 4.49 -13.89
C HIS A 283 -15.34 4.94 -15.08
N SER A 284 -15.74 3.99 -15.93
CA SER A 284 -16.65 4.29 -17.06
C SER A 284 -18.14 4.34 -16.67
N ALA A 285 -18.48 4.04 -15.41
CA ALA A 285 -19.87 3.98 -14.95
C ALA A 285 -20.43 5.34 -14.50
N PHE A 286 -19.55 6.32 -14.27
CA PHE A 286 -19.89 7.68 -13.87
C PHE A 286 -18.76 8.63 -14.29
N SER A 287 -19.13 9.87 -14.62
CA SER A 287 -18.19 10.96 -14.94
C SER A 287 -18.31 12.14 -13.98
N THR A 288 -19.34 12.17 -13.14
CA THR A 288 -19.59 13.24 -12.18
C THR A 288 -19.74 12.68 -10.75
N PRO A 289 -19.51 13.50 -9.72
CA PRO A 289 -19.78 13.11 -8.34
C PRO A 289 -21.25 12.70 -8.12
N ARG A 290 -22.22 13.39 -8.73
CA ARG A 290 -23.65 13.01 -8.66
C ARG A 290 -23.92 11.62 -9.24
N GLU A 291 -23.39 11.34 -10.43
CA GLU A 291 -23.50 10.01 -11.05
C GLU A 291 -22.82 8.93 -10.21
N MET A 292 -21.73 9.25 -9.52
CA MET A 292 -21.08 8.33 -8.58
C MET A 292 -22.01 7.97 -7.41
N ILE A 293 -22.74 8.93 -6.85
CA ILE A 293 -23.73 8.66 -5.78
C ILE A 293 -24.87 7.76 -6.31
N ALA A 294 -25.38 8.03 -7.51
CA ALA A 294 -26.37 7.16 -8.16
C ALA A 294 -25.82 5.74 -8.40
N PHE A 295 -24.53 5.61 -8.76
CA PHE A 295 -23.89 4.32 -8.92
C PHE A 295 -23.76 3.56 -7.59
N ILE A 296 -23.40 4.25 -6.50
CA ILE A 296 -23.37 3.69 -5.14
C ILE A 296 -24.74 3.14 -4.73
N GLN A 297 -25.81 3.91 -4.99
CA GLN A 297 -27.20 3.46 -4.76
C GLN A 297 -27.50 2.15 -5.51
N ARG A 298 -27.18 2.12 -6.82
CA ARG A 298 -27.38 0.94 -7.65
C ARG A 298 -26.61 -0.29 -7.14
N LEU A 299 -25.35 -0.13 -6.73
CA LEU A 299 -24.56 -1.25 -6.17
C LEU A 299 -25.17 -1.75 -4.86
N ARG A 300 -25.72 -0.86 -4.03
CA ARG A 300 -26.36 -1.22 -2.78
C ARG A 300 -27.63 -2.05 -3.01
N GLU A 301 -28.44 -1.67 -3.99
CA GLU A 301 -29.62 -2.44 -4.40
C GLU A 301 -29.22 -3.83 -4.92
N LEU A 302 -28.30 -3.89 -5.88
CA LEU A 302 -27.85 -5.14 -6.50
C LEU A 302 -27.13 -6.08 -5.53
N SER A 303 -26.53 -5.57 -4.47
CA SER A 303 -25.89 -6.37 -3.41
C SER A 303 -26.84 -6.85 -2.31
N GLY A 304 -28.13 -6.51 -2.40
CA GLY A 304 -29.14 -6.87 -1.41
C GLY A 304 -29.01 -6.07 -0.11
N GLY A 305 -28.58 -4.81 -0.19
CA GLY A 305 -28.50 -3.88 0.94
C GLY A 305 -27.21 -3.95 1.76
N LYS A 306 -26.11 -4.42 1.17
CA LYS A 306 -24.79 -4.43 1.81
C LYS A 306 -24.17 -3.03 1.81
N PRO A 307 -23.33 -2.66 2.80
CA PRO A 307 -22.62 -1.39 2.80
C PRO A 307 -21.75 -1.23 1.56
N VAL A 308 -21.85 -0.05 0.94
CA VAL A 308 -21.06 0.34 -0.24
C VAL A 308 -20.27 1.59 0.11
N GLY A 309 -18.94 1.51 -0.01
CA GLY A 309 -18.04 2.62 0.26
C GLY A 309 -17.13 2.94 -0.91
N ILE A 310 -16.29 3.95 -0.71
CA ILE A 310 -15.27 4.37 -1.68
C ILE A 310 -13.88 4.33 -1.04
N LYS A 311 -12.87 4.18 -1.88
CA LYS A 311 -11.46 4.30 -1.48
C LYS A 311 -10.70 5.20 -2.41
N LEU A 312 -9.91 6.09 -1.83
CA LEU A 312 -9.16 7.07 -2.58
C LEU A 312 -7.91 7.55 -1.84
N ALA A 313 -6.86 7.80 -2.61
CA ALA A 313 -5.83 8.75 -2.26
C ALA A 313 -6.30 10.15 -2.68
N ILE A 314 -6.23 11.09 -1.73
CA ILE A 314 -6.65 12.47 -1.97
C ILE A 314 -5.68 13.13 -2.96
N GLY A 315 -6.26 13.60 -4.07
CA GLY A 315 -5.61 14.45 -5.07
C GLY A 315 -6.05 15.89 -4.89
N HIS A 316 -6.82 16.41 -5.85
CA HIS A 316 -7.30 17.77 -5.81
C HIS A 316 -8.45 17.96 -4.79
N PRO A 317 -8.37 18.94 -3.86
CA PRO A 317 -9.39 19.11 -2.82
C PRO A 317 -10.80 19.38 -3.36
N TRP A 318 -10.93 20.11 -4.48
CA TRP A 318 -12.25 20.41 -5.06
C TRP A 318 -13.01 19.17 -5.54
N GLU A 319 -12.32 18.12 -5.98
CA GLU A 319 -12.95 16.85 -6.37
C GLU A 319 -13.57 16.16 -5.14
N TRP A 320 -12.85 16.16 -4.02
CA TRP A 320 -13.37 15.65 -2.74
C TRP A 320 -14.57 16.47 -2.24
N PHE A 321 -14.49 17.79 -2.33
CA PHE A 321 -15.59 18.67 -1.93
C PHE A 321 -16.82 18.51 -2.83
N ALA A 322 -16.61 18.34 -4.13
CA ALA A 322 -17.66 18.05 -5.10
C ALA A 322 -18.41 16.76 -4.75
N MET A 323 -17.68 15.69 -4.38
CA MET A 323 -18.28 14.45 -3.88
C MET A 323 -19.12 14.67 -2.62
N VAL A 324 -18.62 15.42 -1.63
CA VAL A 324 -19.37 15.69 -0.39
C VAL A 324 -20.61 16.55 -0.65
N LYS A 325 -20.55 17.50 -1.58
CA LYS A 325 -21.73 18.27 -2.00
C LYS A 325 -22.77 17.38 -2.67
N ALA A 326 -22.35 16.50 -3.59
CA ALA A 326 -23.25 15.53 -4.22
C ALA A 326 -23.92 14.62 -3.18
N MET A 327 -23.18 14.14 -2.17
CA MET A 327 -23.77 13.36 -1.06
C MET A 327 -24.92 14.10 -0.35
N ARG A 328 -24.74 15.41 -0.15
CA ARG A 328 -25.75 16.23 0.52
C ARG A 328 -26.95 16.54 -0.35
N GLU A 329 -26.73 16.87 -1.61
CA GLU A 329 -27.79 17.23 -2.55
C GLU A 329 -28.65 16.03 -2.94
N GLU A 330 -28.04 14.87 -3.15
CA GLU A 330 -28.75 13.62 -3.44
C GLU A 330 -29.42 13.00 -2.19
N GLY A 331 -29.03 13.45 -1.00
CA GLY A 331 -29.54 12.89 0.25
C GLY A 331 -29.10 11.46 0.54
N ASP A 332 -28.10 10.95 -0.17
CA ASP A 332 -27.47 9.64 0.07
C ASP A 332 -25.94 9.73 -0.07
N HIS A 333 -25.25 8.73 0.44
CA HIS A 333 -23.80 8.76 0.61
C HIS A 333 -23.20 7.35 0.55
N PRO A 334 -21.88 7.22 0.32
CA PRO A 334 -21.19 5.98 0.66
C PRO A 334 -21.32 5.70 2.16
N ASP A 335 -21.43 4.43 2.51
CA ASP A 335 -21.47 3.96 3.90
C ASP A 335 -20.12 4.16 4.61
N PHE A 336 -19.06 4.19 3.82
CA PHE A 336 -17.72 4.48 4.30
C PHE A 336 -16.79 5.06 3.24
N VAL A 337 -15.72 5.70 3.72
CA VAL A 337 -14.61 6.20 2.91
C VAL A 337 -13.30 5.65 3.48
N VAL A 338 -12.54 4.89 2.68
CA VAL A 338 -11.16 4.50 3.04
C VAL A 338 -10.17 5.48 2.44
N VAL A 339 -9.48 6.21 3.32
CA VAL A 339 -8.42 7.16 2.96
C VAL A 339 -7.11 6.40 2.81
N ASP A 340 -6.57 6.34 1.58
CA ASP A 340 -5.29 5.70 1.30
C ASP A 340 -4.19 6.76 1.17
N GLY A 341 -3.26 6.81 2.12
CA GLY A 341 -2.19 7.79 2.10
C GLY A 341 -1.23 7.58 0.92
N GLY A 342 -0.66 8.65 0.36
CA GLY A 342 0.31 8.62 -0.74
C GLY A 342 1.51 7.69 -0.53
N GLN A 343 1.85 7.40 0.73
CA GLN A 343 2.83 6.38 1.11
C GLN A 343 2.37 4.92 0.93
N GLY A 344 1.21 4.67 0.30
CA GLY A 344 0.62 3.36 0.04
C GLY A 344 1.55 2.37 -0.68
N GLY A 345 1.20 1.08 -0.69
CA GLY A 345 1.99 0.04 -1.36
C GLY A 345 1.50 -0.22 -2.79
N THR A 346 2.35 -0.84 -3.60
CA THR A 346 1.96 -1.36 -4.92
C THR A 346 2.86 -2.52 -5.36
N GLY A 347 2.30 -3.45 -6.13
CA GLY A 347 3.08 -4.47 -6.82
C GLY A 347 3.84 -3.93 -8.03
N ALA A 348 3.30 -2.90 -8.69
CA ALA A 348 3.88 -2.25 -9.87
C ALA A 348 3.33 -0.81 -10.03
N ALA A 349 4.23 0.17 -10.07
CA ALA A 349 3.94 1.56 -10.40
C ALA A 349 5.21 2.29 -10.88
N PRO A 350 5.07 3.38 -11.66
CA PRO A 350 6.19 4.27 -11.97
C PRO A 350 6.77 4.92 -10.71
N LEU A 351 8.09 5.12 -10.67
CA LEU A 351 8.79 5.69 -9.51
C LEU A 351 8.33 7.10 -9.15
N GLU A 352 8.05 7.92 -10.17
CA GLU A 352 7.58 9.30 -9.98
C GLU A 352 6.23 9.34 -9.26
N PHE A 353 5.33 8.41 -9.58
CA PHE A 353 4.03 8.31 -8.95
C PHE A 353 4.16 7.97 -7.47
N VAL A 354 4.92 6.93 -7.15
CA VAL A 354 5.13 6.45 -5.77
C VAL A 354 5.71 7.54 -4.86
N ASN A 355 6.55 8.43 -5.40
CA ASN A 355 7.28 9.41 -4.61
C ASN A 355 6.67 10.81 -4.62
N ARG A 356 5.81 11.15 -5.61
CA ARG A 356 5.39 12.54 -5.86
C ARG A 356 3.89 12.72 -6.07
N LEU A 357 3.12 11.66 -6.26
CA LEU A 357 1.67 11.77 -6.48
C LEU A 357 0.91 11.17 -5.29
N GLY A 358 0.02 11.98 -4.70
CA GLY A 358 -0.84 11.59 -3.59
C GLY A 358 -0.53 12.34 -2.30
N MET A 359 -1.58 12.77 -1.60
CA MET A 359 -1.46 13.42 -0.30
C MET A 359 -1.03 12.41 0.77
N PRO A 360 -0.07 12.73 1.66
CA PRO A 360 0.26 11.83 2.76
C PRO A 360 -0.93 11.61 3.69
N LEU A 361 -0.97 10.45 4.36
CA LEU A 361 -2.15 10.01 5.13
C LEU A 361 -2.64 11.04 6.16
N THR A 362 -1.74 11.75 6.84
CA THR A 362 -2.14 12.68 7.92
C THR A 362 -3.01 13.79 7.38
N GLU A 363 -2.54 14.47 6.34
CA GLU A 363 -3.24 15.58 5.69
C GLU A 363 -4.50 15.10 4.99
N ALA A 364 -4.44 13.93 4.33
CA ALA A 364 -5.58 13.35 3.64
C ALA A 364 -6.71 12.97 4.61
N LEU A 365 -6.36 12.34 5.74
CA LEU A 365 -7.33 11.94 6.76
C LEU A 365 -7.96 13.16 7.43
N LEU A 366 -7.16 14.17 7.78
CA LEU A 366 -7.67 15.42 8.36
C LEU A 366 -8.62 16.13 7.39
N LEU A 367 -8.29 16.21 6.10
CA LEU A 367 -9.17 16.81 5.10
C LEU A 367 -10.51 16.07 5.03
N VAL A 368 -10.49 14.74 4.91
CA VAL A 368 -11.71 13.92 4.82
C VAL A 368 -12.54 14.04 6.10
N HIS A 369 -11.93 13.87 7.27
CA HIS A 369 -12.58 13.98 8.56
C HIS A 369 -13.25 15.36 8.74
N ASN A 370 -12.49 16.45 8.56
CA ASN A 370 -13.00 17.81 8.72
C ASN A 370 -14.09 18.15 7.72
N THR A 371 -13.99 17.65 6.48
CA THR A 371 -15.03 17.90 5.46
C THR A 371 -16.34 17.23 5.87
N LEU A 372 -16.29 15.96 6.30
CA LEU A 372 -17.48 15.23 6.74
C LEU A 372 -18.10 15.82 8.00
N VAL A 373 -17.29 16.26 8.97
CA VAL A 373 -17.77 16.96 10.18
C VAL A 373 -18.40 18.29 9.81
N GLY A 374 -17.69 19.12 9.04
CA GLY A 374 -18.16 20.43 8.61
C GLY A 374 -19.38 20.39 7.72
N ALA A 375 -19.63 19.29 6.99
CA ALA A 375 -20.81 19.08 6.17
C ALA A 375 -21.95 18.32 6.88
N GLY A 376 -21.78 17.94 8.15
CA GLY A 376 -22.82 17.22 8.91
C GLY A 376 -23.04 15.76 8.46
N LEU A 377 -22.03 15.13 7.88
CA LEU A 377 -22.08 13.75 7.36
C LEU A 377 -21.26 12.74 8.20
N ARG A 378 -20.44 13.20 9.14
CA ARG A 378 -19.47 12.34 9.86
C ARG A 378 -20.12 11.18 10.63
N ASP A 379 -21.33 11.37 11.15
CA ASP A 379 -22.07 10.33 11.88
C ASP A 379 -22.64 9.24 10.96
N LYS A 380 -22.81 9.57 9.68
CA LYS A 380 -23.38 8.68 8.66
C LYS A 380 -22.33 7.94 7.82
N VAL A 381 -21.18 8.57 7.62
CA VAL A 381 -20.08 8.04 6.81
C VAL A 381 -18.92 7.63 7.71
N ARG A 382 -18.63 6.33 7.77
CA ARG A 382 -17.47 5.82 8.52
C ARG A 382 -16.17 6.05 7.74
N VAL A 383 -15.07 6.33 8.45
CA VAL A 383 -13.77 6.64 7.82
C VAL A 383 -12.75 5.56 8.14
N GLY A 384 -12.33 4.80 7.15
CA GLY A 384 -11.19 3.90 7.24
C GLY A 384 -9.90 4.58 6.81
N ALA A 385 -8.76 4.13 7.32
CA ALA A 385 -7.45 4.65 6.91
C ALA A 385 -6.48 3.53 6.51
N ALA A 386 -5.76 3.73 5.42
CA ALA A 386 -4.74 2.81 4.92
C ALA A 386 -3.43 3.54 4.59
N GLY A 387 -2.32 2.81 4.67
CA GLY A 387 -0.99 3.37 4.38
C GLY A 387 0.12 2.52 4.99
N LYS A 388 0.83 3.09 5.96
CA LYS A 388 1.95 2.43 6.67
C LYS A 388 1.59 2.01 8.10
N VAL A 389 0.33 1.66 8.33
CA VAL A 389 -0.17 1.20 9.65
C VAL A 389 0.25 -0.26 9.87
N ILE A 390 1.12 -0.51 10.86
CA ILE A 390 1.59 -1.86 11.18
C ILE A 390 1.69 -2.13 12.69
N SER A 391 1.60 -1.09 13.53
CA SER A 391 1.75 -1.18 14.98
C SER A 391 0.52 -0.67 15.71
N ALA A 392 0.45 -0.96 17.01
CA ALA A 392 -0.62 -0.46 17.88
C ALA A 392 -0.61 1.08 17.98
N PHE A 393 0.59 1.68 18.04
CA PHE A 393 0.73 3.13 18.02
C PHE A 393 0.25 3.74 16.70
N ASP A 394 0.55 3.12 15.55
CA ASP A 394 0.06 3.61 14.25
C ASP A 394 -1.47 3.60 14.20
N ILE A 395 -2.12 2.55 14.72
CA ILE A 395 -3.59 2.46 14.79
C ILE A 395 -4.12 3.57 15.70
N ALA A 396 -3.60 3.66 16.93
CA ALA A 396 -4.06 4.64 17.91
C ALA A 396 -3.92 6.08 17.39
N ARG A 397 -2.77 6.40 16.81
CA ARG A 397 -2.48 7.72 16.24
C ARG A 397 -3.32 8.04 15.01
N THR A 398 -3.68 7.05 14.21
CA THR A 398 -4.54 7.26 13.04
C THR A 398 -6.00 7.43 13.45
N MET A 399 -6.47 6.66 14.43
CA MET A 399 -7.83 6.80 14.96
C MET A 399 -8.03 8.13 15.70
N ALA A 400 -7.02 8.57 16.47
CA ALA A 400 -7.01 9.89 17.13
C ALA A 400 -7.14 11.07 16.15
N LEU A 401 -6.81 10.90 14.88
CA LEU A 401 -6.96 11.92 13.83
C LEU A 401 -8.29 11.84 13.09
N GLY A 402 -9.17 10.89 13.44
CA GLY A 402 -10.54 10.85 12.95
C GLY A 402 -10.93 9.60 12.15
N ALA A 403 -10.04 8.61 12.03
CA ALA A 403 -10.38 7.30 11.45
C ALA A 403 -11.18 6.44 12.46
N ASP A 404 -12.20 5.74 11.98
CA ASP A 404 -12.96 4.74 12.73
C ASP A 404 -12.25 3.37 12.76
N TRP A 405 -11.45 3.04 11.74
CA TRP A 405 -10.60 1.84 11.71
C TRP A 405 -9.40 2.00 10.78
N CYS A 406 -8.49 1.02 10.82
CA CYS A 406 -7.30 0.98 9.98
C CYS A 406 -7.20 -0.31 9.15
N ASN A 407 -6.63 -0.18 7.95
CA ASN A 407 -6.29 -1.31 7.08
C ASN A 407 -4.77 -1.38 6.87
N ALA A 408 -4.24 -2.61 6.85
CA ALA A 408 -2.84 -2.86 6.52
C ALA A 408 -2.72 -3.78 5.30
N ALA A 409 -1.86 -3.42 4.34
CA ALA A 409 -1.42 -4.33 3.28
C ALA A 409 -0.06 -4.93 3.65
N ARG A 410 0.96 -4.06 3.75
CA ARG A 410 2.37 -4.47 3.94
C ARG A 410 2.63 -5.15 5.27
N GLY A 411 1.89 -4.79 6.34
CA GLY A 411 1.92 -5.53 7.61
C GLY A 411 1.58 -7.00 7.42
N TYR A 412 0.45 -7.30 6.76
CA TYR A 412 0.07 -8.68 6.48
C TYR A 412 1.00 -9.35 5.44
N MET A 413 1.56 -8.62 4.48
CA MET A 413 2.63 -9.18 3.63
C MET A 413 3.84 -9.63 4.44
N PHE A 414 4.26 -8.85 5.45
CA PHE A 414 5.35 -9.25 6.36
C PHE A 414 4.95 -10.44 7.23
N ALA A 415 3.70 -10.53 7.70
CA ALA A 415 3.19 -11.68 8.43
C ALA A 415 3.26 -12.98 7.58
N LEU A 416 2.93 -12.91 6.29
CA LEU A 416 3.12 -14.00 5.33
C LEU A 416 4.60 -14.36 5.12
N GLY A 417 5.52 -13.42 5.33
CA GLY A 417 6.98 -13.61 5.21
C GLY A 417 7.62 -12.82 4.07
N CYS A 418 6.98 -11.76 3.57
CA CYS A 418 7.65 -10.77 2.72
C CYS A 418 8.91 -10.26 3.42
N ILE A 419 10.02 -10.17 2.68
CA ILE A 419 11.31 -9.67 3.19
C ILE A 419 11.64 -8.27 2.68
N GLN A 420 10.68 -7.58 2.04
CA GLN A 420 10.87 -6.28 1.38
C GLN A 420 11.93 -6.35 0.26
N ALA A 421 11.89 -7.39 -0.57
CA ALA A 421 12.83 -7.57 -1.70
C ALA A 421 12.57 -6.62 -2.88
N GLN A 422 11.44 -5.91 -2.91
CA GLN A 422 11.05 -4.95 -3.96
C GLN A 422 11.04 -5.49 -5.41
N SER A 423 10.98 -6.82 -5.58
CA SER A 423 10.92 -7.51 -6.88
C SER A 423 9.51 -7.96 -7.27
N CYS A 424 8.46 -7.37 -6.68
CA CYS A 424 7.07 -7.82 -6.81
C CYS A 424 6.55 -7.85 -8.26
N HIS A 425 7.02 -6.91 -9.09
CA HIS A 425 6.61 -6.75 -10.49
C HIS A 425 7.29 -7.75 -11.44
N THR A 426 8.41 -8.38 -11.04
CA THR A 426 9.21 -9.24 -11.92
C THR A 426 8.78 -10.70 -11.93
N ASP A 427 7.77 -11.03 -11.12
CA ASP A 427 7.35 -12.40 -10.82
C ASP A 427 8.40 -13.28 -10.10
N ARG A 428 9.53 -12.71 -9.68
CA ARG A 428 10.65 -13.44 -9.05
C ARG A 428 10.72 -13.24 -7.54
N CYS A 429 9.57 -13.04 -6.88
CA CYS A 429 9.51 -12.84 -5.43
C CYS A 429 10.21 -14.01 -4.68
N PRO A 430 11.25 -13.74 -3.88
CA PRO A 430 12.02 -14.80 -3.22
C PRO A 430 11.24 -15.48 -2.09
N SER A 431 10.26 -14.80 -1.49
CA SER A 431 9.46 -15.33 -0.39
C SER A 431 8.16 -16.01 -0.83
N GLY A 432 7.87 -16.08 -2.14
CA GLY A 432 6.63 -16.69 -2.65
C GLY A 432 5.35 -15.87 -2.44
N VAL A 433 5.46 -14.64 -1.90
CA VAL A 433 4.28 -13.80 -1.60
C VAL A 433 3.70 -13.14 -2.85
N ALA A 434 4.53 -12.46 -3.65
CA ALA A 434 4.10 -11.64 -4.79
C ALA A 434 4.57 -12.22 -6.12
N THR A 435 4.11 -13.43 -6.46
CA THR A 435 4.52 -14.19 -7.65
C THR A 435 3.43 -15.16 -8.09
N GLN A 436 3.38 -15.47 -9.37
CA GLN A 436 2.56 -16.52 -9.98
C GLN A 436 3.38 -17.75 -10.35
N ASN A 437 4.70 -17.73 -10.14
CA ASN A 437 5.57 -18.88 -10.35
C ASN A 437 5.25 -19.99 -9.32
N PRO A 438 4.78 -21.19 -9.77
CA PRO A 438 4.39 -22.27 -8.87
C PRO A 438 5.52 -22.78 -7.97
N GLN A 439 6.77 -22.75 -8.45
CA GLN A 439 7.94 -23.20 -7.68
C GLN A 439 8.28 -22.25 -6.52
N ARG A 440 7.84 -20.99 -6.60
CA ARG A 440 8.03 -19.97 -5.55
C ARG A 440 6.78 -19.86 -4.69
N GLY A 441 5.62 -19.59 -5.29
CA GLY A 441 4.35 -19.44 -4.59
C GLY A 441 3.92 -20.70 -3.85
N GLY A 442 4.15 -21.88 -4.45
CA GLY A 442 3.82 -23.18 -3.83
C GLY A 442 4.64 -23.53 -2.60
N ARG A 443 5.75 -22.81 -2.33
CA ARG A 443 6.56 -22.98 -1.10
C ARG A 443 6.00 -22.18 0.08
N LEU A 444 5.02 -21.31 -0.15
CA LEU A 444 4.33 -20.60 0.92
C LEU A 444 3.30 -21.54 1.55
N ASP A 445 3.64 -22.05 2.73
CA ASP A 445 2.80 -22.96 3.52
C ASP A 445 1.55 -22.25 4.03
N VAL A 446 0.39 -22.60 3.47
CA VAL A 446 -0.89 -21.90 3.74
C VAL A 446 -1.29 -21.99 5.21
N PRO A 447 -1.37 -23.18 5.85
CA PRO A 447 -1.76 -23.28 7.26
C PRO A 447 -0.87 -22.45 8.20
N LEU A 448 0.46 -22.56 8.06
CA LEU A 448 1.39 -21.79 8.89
C LEU A 448 1.28 -20.29 8.63
N LYS A 449 1.01 -19.88 7.38
CA LYS A 449 0.85 -18.46 7.05
C LYS A 449 -0.48 -17.90 7.54
N ALA A 450 -1.55 -18.68 7.52
CA ALA A 450 -2.85 -18.31 8.09
C ALA A 450 -2.73 -18.06 9.59
N GLU A 451 -2.06 -18.96 10.32
CA GLU A 451 -1.77 -18.79 11.75
C GLU A 451 -1.01 -17.48 12.02
N ARG A 452 0.01 -17.18 11.20
CA ARG A 452 0.78 -15.95 11.30
C ARG A 452 -0.03 -14.69 11.03
N VAL A 453 -0.94 -14.74 10.07
CA VAL A 453 -1.87 -13.64 9.75
C VAL A 453 -2.79 -13.37 10.94
N ARG A 454 -3.40 -14.41 11.52
CA ARG A 454 -4.22 -14.32 12.73
C ARG A 454 -3.42 -13.77 13.92
N HIS A 455 -2.23 -14.31 14.18
CA HIS A 455 -1.37 -13.86 15.27
C HIS A 455 -0.92 -12.40 15.12
N PHE A 456 -0.60 -11.96 13.91
CA PHE A 456 -0.23 -10.57 13.68
C PHE A 456 -1.38 -9.62 14.05
N HIS A 457 -2.61 -9.95 13.65
CA HIS A 457 -3.80 -9.20 14.02
C HIS A 457 -4.02 -9.21 15.54
N ALA A 458 -4.17 -10.39 16.15
CA ALA A 458 -4.49 -10.55 17.57
C ALA A 458 -3.43 -9.88 18.47
N ASN A 459 -2.14 -10.12 18.22
CA ASN A 459 -1.06 -9.52 19.01
C ASN A 459 -0.94 -8.00 18.79
N THR A 460 -1.37 -7.48 17.64
CA THR A 460 -1.44 -6.03 17.42
C THR A 460 -2.58 -5.40 18.18
N LEU A 461 -3.77 -6.02 18.18
CA LEU A 461 -4.92 -5.55 18.95
C LEU A 461 -4.70 -5.70 20.46
N LYS A 462 -4.03 -6.76 20.91
CA LYS A 462 -3.61 -6.90 22.31
C LYS A 462 -2.70 -5.75 22.74
N ALA A 463 -1.68 -5.43 21.94
CA ALA A 463 -0.81 -4.29 22.22
C ALA A 463 -1.58 -2.95 22.19
N LEU A 464 -2.60 -2.82 21.33
CA LEU A 464 -3.49 -1.66 21.33
C LEU A 464 -4.30 -1.59 22.62
N ALA A 465 -4.88 -2.70 23.09
CA ALA A 465 -5.59 -2.76 24.37
C ALA A 465 -4.68 -2.39 25.55
N GLU A 466 -3.43 -2.87 25.57
CA GLU A 466 -2.45 -2.49 26.59
C GLU A 466 -2.14 -0.98 26.57
N MET A 467 -2.01 -0.38 25.38
CA MET A 467 -1.80 1.06 25.22
C MET A 467 -3.01 1.89 25.67
N LEU A 468 -4.22 1.47 25.30
CA LEU A 468 -5.46 2.13 25.71
C LEU A 468 -5.65 2.05 27.22
N ALA A 469 -5.44 0.88 27.80
CA ALA A 469 -5.50 0.66 29.24
C ALA A 469 -4.53 1.58 29.98
N ALA A 470 -3.29 1.69 29.49
CA ALA A 470 -2.29 2.61 30.04
C ALA A 470 -2.69 4.09 29.90
N ALA A 471 -3.40 4.45 28.83
CA ALA A 471 -3.95 5.79 28.62
C ALA A 471 -5.25 6.06 29.42
N GLY A 472 -5.81 5.05 30.11
CA GLY A 472 -7.07 5.17 30.84
C GLY A 472 -8.33 5.09 29.97
N LEU A 473 -8.21 4.54 28.76
CA LEU A 473 -9.29 4.37 27.79
C LEU A 473 -9.78 2.92 27.75
N ASN A 474 -11.01 2.67 27.30
CA ASN A 474 -11.59 1.32 27.22
C ASN A 474 -11.78 0.84 25.78
N HIS A 475 -11.93 1.76 24.83
CA HIS A 475 -12.15 1.46 23.43
C HIS A 475 -11.34 2.42 22.54
N PRO A 476 -10.81 1.96 21.39
CA PRO A 476 -10.11 2.83 20.44
C PRO A 476 -10.94 4.04 19.95
N GLY A 477 -12.27 3.93 19.99
CA GLY A 477 -13.19 5.02 19.64
C GLY A 477 -13.17 6.21 20.61
N GLU A 478 -12.56 6.09 21.79
CA GLU A 478 -12.36 7.19 22.74
C GLU A 478 -11.09 8.00 22.43
N LEU A 479 -10.29 7.56 21.45
CA LEU A 479 -9.08 8.27 21.06
C LEU A 479 -9.40 9.60 20.37
N GLY A 480 -9.13 10.69 21.09
CA GLY A 480 -9.04 12.04 20.52
C GLY A 480 -7.60 12.49 20.20
N PRO A 481 -7.44 13.53 19.39
CA PRO A 481 -6.14 14.06 18.96
C PRO A 481 -5.28 14.63 20.12
N GLU A 482 -5.89 14.92 21.27
CA GLU A 482 -5.22 15.33 22.51
C GLU A 482 -4.35 14.23 23.13
N HIS A 483 -4.63 12.95 22.84
CA HIS A 483 -3.90 11.82 23.39
C HIS A 483 -2.51 11.64 22.78
N VAL A 484 -2.30 12.14 21.56
CA VAL A 484 -1.04 12.00 20.84
C VAL A 484 -0.29 13.32 20.87
N ILE A 485 0.96 13.24 21.29
CA ILE A 485 1.85 14.39 21.45
C ILE A 485 2.96 14.30 20.42
N ARG A 486 3.28 15.43 19.78
CA ARG A 486 4.36 15.55 18.80
C ARG A 486 5.36 16.60 19.23
N ARG A 487 6.64 16.23 19.11
CA ARG A 487 7.74 17.19 19.18
C ARG A 487 7.85 17.97 17.89
N ILE A 488 7.69 19.30 17.94
CA ILE A 488 7.79 20.18 16.77
C ILE A 488 9.24 20.65 16.59
N SER A 489 9.89 20.97 17.70
CA SER A 489 11.30 21.38 17.74
C SER A 489 11.94 20.91 19.04
N ARG A 490 13.21 21.27 19.27
CA ARG A 490 13.89 20.96 20.55
C ARG A 490 13.19 21.55 21.76
N HIS A 491 12.47 22.66 21.61
CA HIS A 491 11.88 23.42 22.72
C HIS A 491 10.35 23.45 22.67
N GLU A 492 9.74 22.90 21.62
CA GLU A 492 8.30 22.97 21.42
C GLU A 492 7.69 21.59 21.22
N VAL A 493 6.64 21.32 21.99
CA VAL A 493 5.85 20.10 21.99
C VAL A 493 4.38 20.51 21.99
N ARG A 494 3.58 19.87 21.15
CA ARG A 494 2.13 20.11 21.06
C ARG A 494 1.38 18.78 20.96
N ASN A 495 0.16 18.72 21.48
CA ASN A 495 -0.74 17.61 21.13
C ASN A 495 -1.29 17.81 19.71
N LEU A 496 -1.79 16.74 19.09
CA LEU A 496 -2.30 16.86 17.71
C LEU A 496 -3.54 17.77 17.62
N ALA A 497 -4.33 17.87 18.70
CA ALA A 497 -5.52 18.74 18.77
C ALA A 497 -5.20 20.23 18.60
N THR A 498 -4.01 20.66 19.03
CA THR A 498 -3.52 22.04 18.94
C THR A 498 -2.54 22.25 17.78
N LEU A 499 -2.06 21.17 17.18
CA LEU A 499 -1.16 21.21 16.05
C LEU A 499 -1.91 21.30 14.72
N PHE A 500 -3.08 20.66 14.64
CA PHE A 500 -3.90 20.62 13.44
C PHE A 500 -5.22 21.35 13.64
N ASP A 501 -5.75 21.88 12.53
CA ASP A 501 -7.05 22.55 12.53
C ASP A 501 -8.16 21.50 12.44
N PHE A 502 -9.08 21.51 13.41
CA PHE A 502 -10.29 20.68 13.42
C PHE A 502 -11.52 21.56 13.18
N VAL A 503 -12.35 21.17 12.22
CA VAL A 503 -13.54 21.94 11.82
C VAL A 503 -14.74 21.58 12.71
N PRO A 504 -15.48 22.54 13.28
CA PRO A 504 -16.68 22.25 14.06
C PRO A 504 -17.80 21.61 13.22
N PRO A 505 -18.71 20.83 13.84
CA PRO A 505 -19.86 20.26 13.15
C PRO A 505 -20.67 21.32 12.39
N ASN A 506 -21.05 21.00 11.16
CA ASN A 506 -21.85 21.86 10.27
C ASN A 506 -21.20 23.21 9.88
N ALA A 507 -19.93 23.46 10.21
CA ALA A 507 -19.29 24.74 9.95
C ALA A 507 -19.24 25.09 8.44
N LEU A 508 -19.11 24.11 7.56
CA LEU A 508 -19.13 24.35 6.10
C LEU A 508 -20.52 24.71 5.57
N LEU A 509 -21.57 24.51 6.37
CA LEU A 509 -22.95 24.87 6.05
C LEU A 509 -23.32 26.26 6.57
N SER A 510 -22.63 26.72 7.61
CA SER A 510 -22.89 27.99 8.29
C SER A 510 -21.86 29.08 7.97
N GLY A 511 -21.16 28.97 6.84
CA GLY A 511 -20.16 29.96 6.39
C GLY A 511 -18.79 29.88 7.07
N GLY A 512 -18.53 28.84 7.87
CA GLY A 512 -17.25 28.59 8.55
C GLY A 512 -16.10 28.18 7.61
N ALA A 513 -16.38 27.91 6.34
CA ALA A 513 -15.37 27.58 5.33
C ALA A 513 -14.25 28.64 5.25
N ALA A 514 -14.57 29.91 5.50
CA ALA A 514 -13.62 31.03 5.44
C ALA A 514 -12.45 30.94 6.45
N GLN A 515 -12.61 30.16 7.52
CA GLN A 515 -11.65 30.08 8.63
C GLN A 515 -10.49 29.12 8.35
N HIS A 516 -10.60 28.26 7.33
CA HIS A 516 -9.58 27.28 7.00
C HIS A 516 -9.16 27.41 5.53
N PRO A 517 -7.87 27.58 5.21
CA PRO A 517 -7.41 27.97 3.87
C PRO A 517 -7.95 27.11 2.73
N VAL A 518 -7.83 25.79 2.80
CA VAL A 518 -8.28 24.89 1.72
C VAL A 518 -9.80 24.95 1.49
N PHE A 519 -10.61 25.12 2.54
CA PHE A 519 -12.06 25.22 2.42
C PHE A 519 -12.45 26.59 1.87
N ARG A 520 -11.87 27.67 2.37
CA ARG A 520 -12.08 29.03 1.84
C ARG A 520 -11.81 29.08 0.34
N ASP A 521 -10.73 28.44 -0.10
CA ASP A 521 -10.26 28.57 -1.48
C ASP A 521 -11.05 27.67 -2.46
N TYR A 522 -11.60 26.54 -2.02
CA TYR A 522 -12.20 25.54 -2.93
C TYR A 522 -13.60 25.04 -2.57
N TRP A 523 -14.09 25.18 -1.32
CA TRP A 523 -15.37 24.58 -0.89
C TRP A 523 -16.55 25.14 -1.68
N GLU A 524 -16.74 26.46 -1.68
CA GLU A 524 -17.86 27.09 -2.40
C GLU A 524 -17.78 26.85 -3.90
N LEU A 525 -16.57 26.75 -4.43
CA LEU A 525 -16.28 26.62 -5.85
C LEU A 525 -16.41 25.20 -6.41
N ALA A 526 -16.42 24.18 -5.55
CA ALA A 526 -16.58 22.79 -5.97
C ALA A 526 -18.00 22.53 -6.52
N ASP A 527 -18.08 21.76 -7.59
CA ASP A 527 -19.33 21.51 -8.34
C ASP A 527 -19.73 20.02 -8.23
N PRO A 528 -20.89 19.66 -7.64
CA PRO A 528 -21.34 18.27 -7.53
C PRO A 528 -21.55 17.58 -8.89
N ASP A 529 -21.64 18.35 -9.98
CA ASP A 529 -21.82 17.85 -11.34
C ASP A 529 -20.51 17.81 -12.14
N SER A 530 -19.35 18.09 -11.52
CA SER A 530 -18.06 18.07 -12.22
C SER A 530 -16.84 17.83 -11.33
N PHE A 531 -15.93 16.96 -11.76
CA PHE A 531 -14.59 16.84 -11.19
C PHE A 531 -13.61 17.90 -11.72
N ALA A 532 -14.03 18.73 -12.68
CA ALA A 532 -13.17 19.74 -13.29
C ALA A 532 -12.69 20.77 -12.26
N PRO A 533 -11.52 21.38 -12.47
CA PRO A 533 -11.08 22.50 -11.63
C PRO A 533 -12.11 23.65 -11.70
N PRO A 534 -12.34 24.37 -10.59
CA PRO A 534 -13.16 25.56 -10.63
C PRO A 534 -12.62 26.62 -11.57
N ALA A 535 -13.48 27.54 -12.01
CA ALA A 535 -13.14 28.58 -12.98
C ALA A 535 -11.90 29.41 -12.59
N SER A 536 -11.74 29.75 -11.30
CA SER A 536 -10.57 30.48 -10.79
C SER A 536 -9.27 29.70 -11.02
N VAL A 537 -9.25 28.41 -10.70
CA VAL A 537 -8.11 27.52 -10.93
C VAL A 537 -7.88 27.30 -12.43
N TRP A 538 -8.95 27.22 -13.22
CA TRP A 538 -8.85 27.09 -14.67
C TRP A 538 -8.17 28.31 -15.32
N GLN A 539 -8.49 29.53 -14.85
CA GLN A 539 -7.83 30.75 -15.32
C GLN A 539 -6.31 30.73 -15.09
N LEU A 540 -5.85 30.21 -13.94
CA LEU A 540 -4.42 30.02 -13.66
C LEU A 540 -3.74 29.07 -14.67
N ARG A 541 -4.49 28.13 -15.25
CA ARG A 541 -3.96 27.19 -16.26
C ARG A 541 -3.85 27.85 -17.64
N GLN A 542 -4.75 28.79 -17.94
CA GLN A 542 -4.76 29.51 -19.22
C GLN A 542 -3.77 30.68 -19.24
N SER A 543 -3.49 31.29 -18.09
CA SER A 543 -2.59 32.43 -17.98
C SER A 543 -1.66 32.29 -16.78
N LYS A 544 -0.36 32.50 -17.00
CA LYS A 544 0.65 32.61 -15.92
C LYS A 544 0.68 34.00 -15.28
N LEU A 545 -0.24 34.89 -15.66
CA LEU A 545 -0.26 36.31 -15.24
C LEU A 545 -1.14 36.60 -14.03
N VAL A 546 -1.65 35.55 -13.37
CA VAL A 546 -2.54 35.64 -12.21
C VAL A 546 -1.74 35.49 -10.93
#